data_AF-E0W4G6-F1
#
_entry.id   AF-E0W4G6-F1
#
_cell.length_a   1.000
_cell.length_b   1.000
_cell.length_c   1.000
_cell.angle_alpha   90.00
_cell.angle_beta   90.00
_cell.angle_gamma   90.00
#
_symmetry.space_group_name_H-M   'P 1'
#
loop_
_entity.id
_entity.type
_entity.pdbx_description
1 polymer ?
#
loop_
_entity_poly.entity_id
_entity_poly.type
_entity_poly.pdbx_seq_one_letter_code
_entity_poly.pdbx_strand_id
1 'polypeptide(L)'
;MKLPSKNKLPDYYDIIKKPLDIKKIFNRIEDGKYSDFDDLEKDFTQMCKNAQIHNEEASLIHEDSIVLQSVFTNARQRLEQDEDKGDERIA
;
A
#
# COMPACT_ATOMS: atom_id res chain seq x y z
N MET A 1 11.42 -0.19 1.99
CA MET A 1 11.94 -0.09 3.38
C MET A 1 11.36 -1.23 4.22
N LYS A 2 12.06 -1.66 5.27
CA LYS A 2 11.64 -2.74 6.17
C LYS A 2 11.33 -2.15 7.55
N LEU A 3 10.28 -2.60 8.22
CA LEU A 3 9.97 -2.13 9.58
C LEU A 3 11.07 -2.52 10.59
N PRO A 4 11.46 -1.62 11.52
CA PRO A 4 12.24 -1.97 12.71
C PRO A 4 11.51 -3.02 13.55
N SER A 5 12.21 -3.80 14.38
CA SER A 5 11.52 -4.72 15.30
C SER A 5 10.84 -3.95 16.44
N LYS A 6 9.81 -4.54 17.05
CA LYS A 6 9.11 -3.96 18.23
C LYS A 6 10.08 -3.54 19.35
N ASN A 7 11.13 -4.33 19.59
CA ASN A 7 12.12 -4.01 20.62
C ASN A 7 12.99 -2.79 20.28
N LYS A 8 13.14 -2.46 18.99
CA LYS A 8 13.97 -1.36 18.52
C LYS A 8 13.21 -0.04 18.39
N LEU A 9 11.90 -0.10 18.18
CA LEU A 9 11.05 1.07 18.01
C LEU A 9 9.65 0.80 18.60
N PRO A 10 9.53 0.64 19.93
CA PRO A 10 8.29 0.19 20.58
C PRO A 10 7.14 1.19 20.44
N ASP A 11 7.43 2.48 20.52
CA ASP A 11 6.50 3.61 20.36
C ASP A 11 5.75 3.58 19.01
N TYR A 12 6.45 3.23 17.92
CA TYR A 12 5.81 3.03 16.62
C TYR A 12 4.68 1.99 16.71
N TYR A 13 4.90 0.90 17.42
CA TYR A 13 3.91 -0.19 17.55
C TYR A 13 2.83 0.09 18.59
N ASP A 14 3.04 1.06 19.48
CA ASP A 14 2.00 1.56 20.38
C ASP A 14 0.98 2.41 19.62
N ILE A 15 1.42 3.16 18.61
CA ILE A 15 0.55 3.98 17.77
C ILE A 15 -0.02 3.15 16.61
N ILE A 16 0.83 2.44 15.87
CA ILE A 16 0.48 1.71 14.65
C ILE A 16 0.08 0.27 14.96
N LYS A 17 -1.23 0.01 14.91
CA LYS A 17 -1.81 -1.30 15.27
C LYS A 17 -1.68 -2.37 14.18
N LYS A 18 -1.60 -1.96 12.91
CA LYS A 18 -1.46 -2.86 11.75
C LYS A 18 -0.19 -2.52 10.96
N PRO A 19 0.99 -2.78 11.54
CA PRO A 19 2.27 -2.49 10.91
C PRO A 19 2.41 -3.28 9.60
N LEU A 20 2.71 -2.58 8.52
CA LEU A 20 2.92 -3.17 7.20
C LEU A 20 4.05 -2.43 6.48
N ASP A 21 4.88 -3.16 5.75
CA ASP A 21 5.85 -2.59 4.82
C ASP A 21 5.68 -3.17 3.41
N ILE A 22 6.25 -2.48 2.43
CA ILE A 22 6.14 -2.84 1.03
C ILE A 22 6.72 -4.23 0.73
N LYS A 23 7.72 -4.68 1.50
CA LYS A 23 8.29 -6.03 1.34
C LYS A 23 7.26 -7.10 1.74
N LYS A 24 6.52 -6.87 2.82
CA LYS A 24 5.43 -7.77 3.23
C LYS A 24 4.34 -7.85 2.16
N ILE A 25 3.99 -6.72 1.54
CA ILE A 25 3.01 -6.67 0.44
C ILE A 25 3.52 -7.47 -0.76
N PHE A 26 4.75 -7.25 -1.20
CA PHE A 26 5.34 -8.01 -2.31
C PHE A 26 5.35 -9.51 -2.06
N ASN A 27 5.79 -9.94 -0.87
CA ASN A 27 5.75 -11.36 -0.52
C ASN A 27 4.33 -11.93 -0.57
N ARG A 28 3.31 -11.17 -0.13
CA ARG A 28 1.90 -11.59 -0.21
C ARG A 28 1.41 -11.72 -1.65
N ILE A 29 1.90 -10.89 -2.57
CA ILE A 29 1.63 -11.01 -4.02
C ILE A 29 2.23 -12.32 -4.53
N GLU A 30 3.53 -12.55 -4.29
CA GLU A 30 4.24 -13.76 -4.76
C GLU A 30 3.62 -15.05 -4.20
N ASP A 31 3.16 -15.00 -2.94
CA ASP A 31 2.53 -16.13 -2.26
C ASP A 31 1.03 -16.31 -2.63
N GLY A 32 0.49 -15.50 -3.54
CA GLY A 32 -0.91 -15.55 -3.98
C GLY A 32 -1.92 -15.31 -2.86
N LYS A 33 -1.62 -14.40 -1.93
CA LYS A 33 -2.43 -14.14 -0.71
C LYS A 33 -3.53 -13.11 -0.88
N TYR A 34 -3.58 -12.41 -2.01
CA TYR A 34 -4.65 -11.49 -2.34
C TYR A 34 -5.62 -12.18 -3.28
N SER A 35 -6.91 -12.19 -2.92
CA SER A 35 -7.95 -12.81 -3.74
C SER A 35 -8.31 -11.94 -4.95
N ASP A 36 -8.20 -10.63 -4.79
CA ASP A 36 -8.46 -9.63 -5.80
C ASP A 36 -7.56 -8.39 -5.60
N PHE A 37 -7.69 -7.41 -6.50
CA PHE A 37 -6.97 -6.14 -6.39
C PHE A 37 -7.43 -5.30 -5.20
N ASP A 38 -8.67 -5.44 -4.72
CA ASP A 38 -9.18 -4.70 -3.56
C ASP A 38 -8.46 -5.09 -2.28
N ASP A 39 -8.13 -6.37 -2.12
CA ASP A 39 -7.35 -6.86 -0.99
C ASP A 39 -5.91 -6.33 -1.01
N LEU A 40 -5.30 -6.24 -2.18
CA LEU A 40 -3.99 -5.59 -2.35
C LEU A 40 -4.07 -4.09 -2.00
N GLU A 41 -5.08 -3.39 -2.52
CA GLU A 41 -5.28 -1.96 -2.28
C GLU A 41 -5.49 -1.64 -0.80
N LYS A 42 -6.26 -2.47 -0.07
CA LYS A 42 -6.45 -2.31 1.38
C LYS A 42 -5.11 -2.30 2.13
N ASP A 43 -4.23 -3.24 1.80
CA ASP A 43 -2.91 -3.35 2.42
C ASP A 43 -1.98 -2.19 2.02
N PHE A 44 -1.94 -1.85 0.74
CA PHE A 44 -1.14 -0.72 0.25
C PHE A 44 -1.57 0.59 0.92
N THR A 45 -2.89 0.82 0.99
CA THR A 45 -3.46 1.99 1.67
C THR A 45 -3.19 1.99 3.15
N GLN A 46 -3.23 0.83 3.81
CA GLN A 46 -2.87 0.72 5.22
C GLN A 46 -1.41 1.09 5.47
N MET A 47 -0.49 0.66 4.59
CA MET A 47 0.93 1.03 4.67
C MET A 47 1.11 2.55 4.55
N CYS A 48 0.47 3.20 3.58
CA CYS A 48 0.53 4.67 3.44
C CYS A 48 -0.06 5.39 4.65
N LYS A 49 -1.24 4.96 5.14
CA LYS A 49 -1.85 5.52 6.37
C LYS A 49 -0.94 5.38 7.59
N ASN A 50 -0.24 4.26 7.73
CA ASN A 50 0.71 4.08 8.83
C ASN A 50 1.86 5.10 8.75
N ALA A 51 2.36 5.37 7.54
CA ALA A 51 3.38 6.39 7.33
C ALA A 51 2.85 7.79 7.68
N GLN A 52 1.62 8.10 7.30
CA GLN A 52 0.99 9.41 7.57
C GLN A 52 0.69 9.64 9.05
N ILE A 53 0.23 8.60 9.77
CA ILE A 53 -0.11 8.69 11.19
C ILE A 53 1.15 8.86 12.05
N HIS A 54 2.22 8.14 11.71
CA HIS A 54 3.43 8.13 12.54
C HIS A 54 4.37 9.30 12.25
N ASN A 55 4.41 9.79 11.01
CA ASN A 55 5.34 10.84 10.60
C ASN A 55 4.63 12.18 10.47
N GLU A 56 5.31 13.25 10.89
CA GLU A 56 4.81 14.62 10.81
C GLU A 56 4.40 14.97 9.37
N GLU A 57 3.33 15.74 9.20
CA GLU A 57 2.77 16.10 7.88
C GLU A 57 3.81 16.73 6.94
N ALA A 58 4.67 17.62 7.46
CA ALA A 58 5.72 18.27 6.69
C ALA A 58 6.95 17.39 6.40
N SER A 59 6.96 16.14 6.88
CA SER A 59 8.08 15.23 6.66
C SER A 59 8.04 14.62 5.26
N LEU A 60 9.21 14.36 4.69
CA LEU A 60 9.32 13.71 3.37
C LEU A 60 8.62 12.35 3.32
N ILE A 61 8.65 11.59 4.43
CA ILE A 61 7.99 10.27 4.50
C ILE A 61 6.47 10.41 4.42
N HIS A 62 5.91 11.43 5.05
CA HIS A 62 4.48 11.70 4.99
C HIS A 62 4.07 12.11 3.57
N GLU A 63 4.76 13.09 2.99
CA GLU A 63 4.49 13.56 1.62
C GLU A 63 4.66 12.45 0.57
N ASP A 64 5.75 11.68 0.63
CA ASP A 64 5.98 10.56 -0.28
C ASP A 64 4.88 9.50 -0.18
N SER A 65 4.30 9.29 1.01
CA SER A 65 3.20 8.32 1.18
C SER A 65 1.92 8.75 0.45
N ILE A 66 1.64 10.06 0.37
CA ILE A 66 0.50 10.63 -0.35
C ILE A 66 0.70 10.46 -1.85
N VAL A 67 1.92 10.77 -2.34
CA VAL A 67 2.30 10.58 -3.73
C VAL A 67 2.20 9.10 -4.12
N LEU A 68 2.72 8.19 -3.29
CA LEU A 68 2.65 6.74 -3.53
C LEU A 68 1.21 6.24 -3.61
N GLN A 69 0.32 6.69 -2.71
CA GLN A 69 -1.11 6.35 -2.77
C GLN A 69 -1.74 6.81 -4.09
N SER A 70 -1.39 8.02 -4.53
CA SER A 70 -1.90 8.60 -5.78
C SER A 70 -1.41 7.84 -7.01
N VAL A 71 -0.13 7.47 -7.03
CA VAL A 71 0.46 6.64 -8.10
C VAL A 71 -0.22 5.27 -8.16
N PHE A 72 -0.44 4.62 -7.02
CA PHE A 72 -1.15 3.33 -6.97
C PHE A 72 -2.57 3.45 -7.52
N THR A 73 -3.34 4.44 -7.06
CA THR A 73 -4.73 4.67 -7.49
C THR A 73 -4.80 4.91 -9.00
N ASN A 74 -3.91 5.75 -9.54
CA ASN A 74 -3.85 6.03 -10.97
C ASN A 74 -3.43 4.80 -11.80
N ALA A 75 -2.52 3.97 -11.28
CA ALA A 75 -2.13 2.73 -11.94
C ALA A 75 -3.31 1.74 -12.00
N ARG A 76 -4.06 1.61 -10.90
CA ARG A 76 -5.25 0.76 -10.83
C ARG A 76 -6.32 1.19 -11.83
N GLN A 77 -6.67 2.48 -11.87
CA GLN A 77 -7.67 3.00 -12.81
C GLN A 77 -7.31 2.73 -14.28
N ARG A 78 -6.02 2.77 -14.62
CA ARG A 78 -5.57 2.43 -15.98
C ARG A 78 -5.76 0.96 -16.31
N LEU A 79 -5.52 0.07 -15.34
CA LEU A 79 -5.74 -1.37 -15.53
C LEU A 79 -7.23 -1.67 -15.75
N GLU A 80 -8.11 -1.08 -14.94
CA GLU A 80 -9.57 -1.23 -15.09
C GLU A 80 -10.04 -0.74 -16.48
N GLN A 81 -9.53 0.40 -16.96
CA GLN A 81 -9.84 0.91 -18.30
C GLN A 81 -9.31 0.05 -19.45
N ASP A 82 -8.22 -0.68 -19.23
CA ASP A 82 -7.64 -1.56 -20.23
C ASP A 82 -8.34 -2.93 -20.27
N GLU A 83 -8.84 -3.42 -19.11
CA GLU A 83 -9.72 -4.59 -19.02
C GLU A 83 -11.04 -4.36 -19.77
N ASP A 84 -11.71 -3.23 -19.54
CA ASP A 84 -12.97 -2.87 -20.22
C ASP A 84 -12.82 -2.87 -21.76
N LYS A 85 -11.68 -2.39 -22.27
CA LYS A 85 -11.39 -2.37 -23.72
C LYS A 85 -11.01 -3.73 -24.30
N GLY A 86 -10.59 -4.67 -23.46
CA GLY A 86 -10.29 -6.05 -23.85
C GLY A 86 -11.58 -6.83 -24.11
N ASP A 87 -12.56 -6.68 -23.22
CA ASP A 87 -13.84 -7.37 -23.32
C ASP A 87 -14.72 -6.84 -24.48
N GLU A 88 -14.68 -5.55 -24.78
CA GLU A 88 -15.37 -4.96 -25.94
C GLU A 88 -14.86 -5.48 -27.30
N ARG A 89 -13.63 -6.05 -27.37
CA ARG A 89 -13.06 -6.58 -28.63
C ARG A 89 -13.41 -8.05 -28.87
N ILE A 90 -13.98 -8.73 -27.87
CA ILE A 90 -14.31 -10.16 -27.93
C ILE A 90 -15.84 -10.38 -28.02
N ALA A 91 -16.65 -9.33 -27.80
CA ALA A 91 -18.08 -9.30 -28.07
C ALA A 91 -18.41 -8.97 -29.53
#